data_AF-A0A7Y0VXW2-F1
#
_entry.id   AF-A0A7Y0VXW2-F1
#
_cell.length_a   1.000
_cell.length_b   1.000
_cell.length_c   1.000
_cell.angle_alpha   90.00
_cell.angle_beta   90.00
_cell.angle_gamma   90.00
#
_symmetry.space_group_name_H-M   'P 1'
#
loop_
_entity.id
_entity.type
_entity.pdbx_description
1 polymer ?
#
loop_
_entity_poly.entity_id
_entity_poly.type
_entity_poly.pdbx_seq_one_letter_code
_entity_poly.pdbx_strand_id
1 'polypeptide(L)'
;MPLEEMLTRSAVLQAEILRLLEDEPTYPGERFEAAMIACGIALEHAQALRILFEHGSPTTAMSTLRLQFEAHTKAMWMLYAASDLAIQKLMAPLTEESARVANKLPQIGEMMEAIVKKAPVGASSMLIQFKDVSWSAMNSYVHSGIHPLRRHLEGYPTQLVLQVLRNSNGLMTMTGMLAAILTGNDCCIKPMRVIQTQFEDCLPPLNPLAPQV
;
A
#
# COMPACT_ATOMS: atom_id res chain seq x y z
N MET A 1 -6.45 -15.30 -16.45
CA MET A 1 -7.25 -14.09 -16.21
C MET A 1 -6.89 -13.00 -17.23
N PRO A 2 -7.84 -12.62 -18.11
CA PRO A 2 -7.76 -11.42 -18.95
C PRO A 2 -7.72 -10.12 -18.13
N LEU A 3 -7.36 -9.01 -18.75
CA LEU A 3 -7.24 -7.71 -18.08
C LEU A 3 -8.56 -7.22 -17.48
N GLU A 4 -9.66 -7.31 -18.23
CA GLU A 4 -10.98 -6.88 -17.76
C GLU A 4 -11.40 -7.65 -16.49
N GLU A 5 -11.23 -8.97 -16.50
CA GLU A 5 -11.50 -9.82 -15.34
C GLU A 5 -10.60 -9.44 -14.14
N MET A 6 -9.31 -9.13 -14.37
CA MET A 6 -8.41 -8.65 -13.32
C MET A 6 -8.89 -7.32 -12.72
N LEU A 7 -9.32 -6.37 -13.54
CA LEU A 7 -9.83 -5.07 -13.09
C LEU A 7 -11.10 -5.24 -12.26
N THR A 8 -12.05 -6.06 -12.73
CA THR A 8 -13.27 -6.40 -11.97
C THR A 8 -12.92 -7.06 -10.63
N ARG A 9 -12.04 -8.06 -10.61
CA ARG A 9 -11.66 -8.75 -9.36
C ARG A 9 -10.93 -7.82 -8.39
N SER A 10 -10.08 -6.94 -8.90
CA SER A 10 -9.42 -5.89 -8.10
C SER A 10 -10.43 -4.92 -7.47
N ALA A 11 -11.47 -4.54 -8.22
CA ALA A 11 -12.55 -3.69 -7.70
C ALA A 11 -13.38 -4.39 -6.62
N VAL A 12 -13.68 -5.69 -6.80
CA VAL A 12 -14.40 -6.48 -5.79
C VAL A 12 -13.57 -6.65 -4.53
N LEU A 13 -12.25 -6.89 -4.65
CA LEU A 13 -11.34 -6.96 -3.50
C LEU A 13 -11.37 -5.64 -2.72
N GLN A 14 -11.28 -4.51 -3.40
CA GLN A 14 -11.33 -3.20 -2.78
C GLN A 14 -12.65 -2.96 -2.05
N ALA A 15 -13.77 -3.26 -2.72
CA ALA A 15 -15.10 -3.10 -2.14
C ALA A 15 -15.28 -3.96 -0.88
N GLU A 16 -14.79 -5.20 -0.89
CA GLU A 16 -14.87 -6.08 0.28
C GLU A 16 -14.00 -5.57 1.44
N ILE A 17 -12.78 -5.08 1.17
CA ILE A 17 -11.93 -4.46 2.20
C ILE A 17 -12.63 -3.25 2.83
N LEU A 18 -13.21 -2.36 2.01
CA LEU A 18 -13.90 -1.18 2.50
C LEU A 18 -15.14 -1.55 3.31
N ARG A 19 -15.91 -2.54 2.85
CA ARG A 19 -17.10 -3.07 3.55
C ARG A 19 -16.74 -3.66 4.93
N LEU A 20 -15.59 -4.31 5.05
CA LEU A 20 -15.10 -4.85 6.33
C LEU A 20 -14.65 -3.77 7.33
N LEU A 21 -14.43 -2.54 6.86
CA LEU A 21 -14.00 -1.39 7.65
C LEU A 21 -15.10 -0.33 7.77
N GLU A 22 -16.26 -0.56 7.16
CA GLU A 22 -17.37 0.38 7.12
C GLU A 22 -17.94 0.60 8.53
N ASP A 23 -18.14 1.87 8.89
CA ASP A 23 -18.62 2.32 10.21
C ASP A 23 -17.76 1.92 11.42
N GLU A 24 -16.56 1.37 11.20
CA GLU A 24 -15.68 0.92 12.27
C GLU A 24 -14.72 2.05 12.71
N PRO A 25 -14.85 2.56 13.94
CA PRO A 25 -13.99 3.63 14.40
C PRO A 25 -12.54 3.15 14.54
N THR A 26 -11.60 4.06 14.27
CA THR A 26 -10.20 3.81 14.61
C THR A 26 -10.04 3.75 16.13
N TYR A 27 -9.15 2.88 16.62
CA TYR A 27 -8.81 2.84 18.02
C TYR A 27 -8.32 4.22 18.49
N PRO A 28 -8.78 4.76 19.63
CA PRO A 28 -8.48 6.13 20.02
C PRO A 28 -6.97 6.41 20.16
N GLY A 29 -6.54 7.55 19.63
CA GLY A 29 -5.19 8.09 19.82
C GLY A 29 -4.54 8.53 18.52
N GLU A 30 -3.82 9.66 18.56
CA GLU A 30 -3.24 10.32 17.39
C GLU A 30 -2.41 9.38 16.50
N ARG A 31 -1.70 8.42 17.10
CA ARG A 31 -0.90 7.43 16.37
C ARG A 31 -1.75 6.52 15.48
N PHE A 32 -2.85 6.02 16.04
CA PHE A 32 -3.75 5.12 15.32
C PHE A 32 -4.50 5.87 14.24
N GLU A 33 -4.97 7.09 14.55
CA GLU A 33 -5.63 7.99 13.62
C GLU A 33 -4.70 8.39 12.46
N ALA A 34 -3.46 8.79 12.74
CA ALA A 34 -2.46 9.12 11.72
C ALA A 34 -2.19 7.92 10.79
N ALA A 35 -2.01 6.73 11.37
CA ALA A 35 -1.80 5.51 10.61
C ALA A 35 -3.03 5.14 9.76
N MET A 36 -4.25 5.36 10.27
CA MET A 36 -5.49 5.11 9.53
C MET A 36 -5.64 6.08 8.34
N ILE A 37 -5.34 7.37 8.53
CA ILE A 37 -5.32 8.36 7.44
C ILE A 37 -4.35 7.93 6.33
N ALA A 38 -3.15 7.46 6.70
CA ALA A 38 -2.19 6.95 5.73
C ALA A 38 -2.66 5.66 5.03
N CYS A 39 -3.42 4.80 5.73
CA CYS A 39 -4.10 3.66 5.09
C CYS A 39 -5.13 4.12 4.05
N GLY A 40 -5.92 5.15 4.37
CA GLY A 40 -6.87 5.75 3.43
C GLY A 40 -6.21 6.23 2.15
N ILE A 41 -5.08 6.95 2.26
CA ILE A 41 -4.29 7.41 1.10
C ILE A 41 -3.78 6.21 0.28
N ALA A 42 -3.28 5.16 0.91
CA ALA A 42 -2.82 3.96 0.21
C ALA A 42 -3.97 3.24 -0.52
N LEU A 43 -5.17 3.16 0.07
CA LEU A 43 -6.36 2.60 -0.58
C LEU A 43 -6.84 3.46 -1.75
N GLU A 44 -6.79 4.79 -1.61
CA GLU A 44 -7.11 5.74 -2.69
C GLU A 44 -6.15 5.55 -3.87
N HIS A 45 -4.85 5.42 -3.62
CA HIS A 45 -3.86 5.15 -4.68
C HIS A 45 -4.12 3.81 -5.40
N ALA A 46 -4.54 2.76 -4.68
CA ALA A 46 -4.95 1.50 -5.30
C ALA A 46 -6.14 1.68 -6.24
N GLN A 47 -7.15 2.46 -5.81
CA GLN A 47 -8.31 2.80 -6.63
C GLN A 47 -7.89 3.55 -7.89
N ALA A 48 -7.09 4.60 -7.72
CA ALA A 48 -6.63 5.44 -8.82
C ALA A 48 -5.81 4.65 -9.85
N LEU A 49 -4.91 3.77 -9.39
CA LEU A 49 -4.15 2.89 -10.27
C LEU A 49 -5.06 2.03 -11.16
N ARG A 50 -6.09 1.42 -10.57
CA ARG A 50 -7.07 0.60 -11.31
C ARG A 50 -7.85 1.42 -12.33
N ILE A 51 -8.41 2.56 -11.91
CA ILE A 51 -9.17 3.48 -12.77
C ILE A 51 -8.30 3.98 -13.93
N LEU A 52 -7.02 4.30 -13.69
CA LEU A 52 -6.11 4.73 -14.74
C LEU A 52 -5.84 3.63 -15.78
N PHE A 53 -5.77 2.36 -15.38
CA PHE A 53 -5.70 1.26 -16.34
C PHE A 53 -7.00 1.09 -17.12
N GLU A 54 -8.17 1.19 -16.46
CA GLU A 54 -9.49 1.15 -17.11
C GLU A 54 -9.64 2.25 -18.19
N HIS A 55 -9.13 3.46 -17.92
CA HIS A 55 -9.18 4.58 -18.85
C HIS A 55 -8.02 4.65 -19.86
N GLY A 56 -7.16 3.64 -19.93
CA GLY A 56 -6.07 3.60 -20.90
C GLY A 56 -4.94 4.61 -20.62
N SER A 57 -4.70 4.95 -19.36
CA SER A 57 -3.59 5.80 -18.88
C SER A 57 -2.51 5.00 -18.12
N PRO A 58 -1.88 3.99 -18.76
CA PRO A 58 -0.99 3.06 -18.08
C PRO A 58 0.28 3.71 -17.53
N THR A 59 0.85 4.73 -18.18
CA THR A 59 2.06 5.40 -17.69
C THR A 59 1.84 5.96 -16.29
N THR A 60 0.75 6.68 -16.08
CA THR A 60 0.39 7.23 -14.77
C THR A 60 0.04 6.13 -13.79
N ALA A 61 -0.72 5.11 -14.24
CA ALA A 61 -1.08 3.96 -13.39
C ALA A 61 0.14 3.26 -12.80
N MET A 62 1.20 3.05 -13.60
CA MET A 62 2.45 2.43 -13.17
C MET A 62 3.16 3.26 -12.08
N SER A 63 3.15 4.59 -12.21
CA SER A 63 3.72 5.50 -11.22
C SER A 63 2.94 5.47 -9.91
N THR A 64 1.61 5.32 -9.96
CA THR A 64 0.74 5.28 -8.78
C THR A 64 1.06 4.09 -7.86
N LEU A 65 1.61 2.98 -8.39
CA LEU A 65 2.03 1.85 -7.55
C LEU A 65 3.09 2.28 -6.52
N ARG A 66 3.99 3.19 -6.91
CA ARG A 66 5.00 3.73 -5.98
C ARG A 66 4.34 4.60 -4.90
N LEU A 67 3.39 5.45 -5.27
CA LEU A 67 2.66 6.28 -4.31
C LEU A 67 1.92 5.42 -3.28
N GLN A 68 1.24 4.36 -3.75
CA GLN A 68 0.59 3.37 -2.90
C GLN A 68 1.57 2.72 -1.90
N PHE A 69 2.74 2.28 -2.39
CA PHE A 69 3.77 1.68 -1.56
C PHE A 69 4.27 2.65 -0.47
N GLU A 70 4.52 3.91 -0.82
CA GLU A 70 5.01 4.91 0.12
C GLU A 70 3.98 5.25 1.19
N ALA A 71 2.70 5.40 0.81
CA ALA A 71 1.62 5.63 1.74
C ALA A 71 1.45 4.46 2.72
N HIS A 72 1.47 3.22 2.22
CA HIS A 72 1.40 2.02 3.05
C HIS A 72 2.59 1.90 4.00
N THR A 73 3.81 2.13 3.49
CA THR A 73 5.03 2.12 4.32
C THR A 73 4.95 3.16 5.43
N LYS A 74 4.45 4.37 5.12
CA LYS A 74 4.27 5.43 6.10
C LYS A 74 3.23 5.05 7.16
N ALA A 75 2.13 4.40 6.78
CA ALA A 75 1.13 3.89 7.73
C ALA A 75 1.74 2.85 8.70
N MET A 76 2.49 1.87 8.17
CA MET A 76 3.19 0.88 9.00
C MET A 76 4.22 1.54 9.93
N TRP A 77 4.97 2.51 9.44
CA TRP A 77 5.95 3.24 10.24
C TRP A 77 5.28 4.04 11.34
N MET A 78 4.16 4.72 11.06
CA MET A 78 3.38 5.45 12.07
C MET A 78 2.92 4.53 13.19
N LEU A 79 2.38 3.35 12.85
CA LEU A 79 1.90 2.41 13.86
C LEU A 79 3.05 1.82 14.70
N TYR A 80 4.09 1.30 14.05
CA TYR A 80 5.07 0.43 14.72
C TYR A 80 6.38 1.12 15.14
N ALA A 81 6.76 2.23 14.51
CA ALA A 81 8.14 2.70 14.57
C ALA A 81 8.33 4.19 14.89
N ALA A 82 7.39 5.05 14.49
CA ALA A 82 7.43 6.48 14.68
C ALA A 82 7.46 6.85 16.18
N SER A 83 8.14 7.95 16.53
CA SER A 83 8.00 8.53 17.88
C SER A 83 6.72 9.35 17.98
N ASP A 84 6.20 9.55 19.18
CA ASP A 84 5.00 10.39 19.39
C ASP A 84 5.23 11.82 18.89
N LEU A 85 6.44 12.36 19.07
CA LEU A 85 6.81 13.66 18.50
C LEU A 85 6.72 13.70 16.97
N ALA A 86 7.05 12.59 16.29
CA ALA A 86 6.92 12.52 14.84
C ALA A 86 5.46 12.44 14.41
N ILE A 87 4.61 11.73 15.16
CA ILE A 87 3.16 11.70 14.95
C ILE A 87 2.56 13.10 15.13
N GLN A 88 2.87 13.78 16.24
CA GLN A 88 2.40 15.15 16.51
C GLN A 88 2.78 16.12 15.39
N LYS A 89 4.00 16.02 14.85
CA LYS A 89 4.44 16.85 13.71
C LYS A 89 3.64 16.59 12.43
N LEU A 90 3.24 15.34 12.19
CA LEU A 90 2.46 14.96 11.01
C LEU A 90 0.98 15.33 11.15
N MET A 91 0.46 15.34 12.37
CA MET A 91 -0.93 15.68 12.68
C MET A 91 -1.12 17.18 13.00
N ALA A 92 -0.04 17.95 13.06
CA ALA A 92 -0.12 19.40 13.26
C ALA A 92 -0.86 20.09 12.11
N PRO A 93 -1.58 21.21 12.38
CA PRO A 93 -2.21 22.00 11.34
C PRO A 93 -1.24 22.37 10.21
N LEU A 94 -1.72 22.36 8.97
CA LEU A 94 -0.91 22.68 7.80
C LEU A 94 -0.54 24.18 7.79
N THR A 95 0.75 24.44 7.97
CA THR A 95 1.38 25.77 7.91
C THR A 95 2.72 25.62 7.19
N GLU A 96 3.31 26.72 6.71
CA GLU A 96 4.65 26.67 6.09
C GLU A 96 5.71 26.09 7.04
N GLU A 97 5.63 26.43 8.33
CA GLU A 97 6.57 25.94 9.33
C GLU A 97 6.37 24.44 9.62
N SER A 98 5.13 23.98 9.81
CA SER A 98 4.86 22.56 10.03
C SER A 98 5.23 21.72 8.81
N ALA A 99 5.03 22.22 7.58
CA ALA A 99 5.51 21.57 6.36
C ALA A 99 7.05 21.47 6.32
N ARG A 100 7.76 22.55 6.68
CA ARG A 100 9.24 22.55 6.73
C ARG A 100 9.77 21.58 7.79
N VAL A 101 9.10 21.48 8.94
CA VAL A 101 9.46 20.53 10.00
C VAL A 101 9.17 19.09 9.56
N ALA A 102 8.07 18.84 8.85
CA ALA A 102 7.74 17.53 8.31
C ALA A 102 8.76 17.04 7.27
N ASN A 103 9.42 17.94 6.52
CA ASN A 103 10.51 17.57 5.61
C ASN A 103 11.75 16.96 6.29
N LYS A 104 11.86 17.08 7.62
CA LYS A 104 12.94 16.45 8.42
C LYS A 104 12.57 15.04 8.90
N LEU A 105 11.39 14.54 8.56
CA LEU A 105 10.99 13.17 8.87
C LEU A 105 11.80 12.17 8.03
N PRO A 106 11.95 10.93 8.53
CA PRO A 106 12.76 9.93 7.85
C PRO A 106 12.27 9.68 6.42
N GLN A 107 13.21 9.42 5.52
CA GLN A 107 12.91 8.97 4.17
C GLN A 107 12.35 7.54 4.19
N ILE A 108 11.70 7.12 3.10
CA ILE A 108 11.08 5.79 2.99
C ILE A 108 12.06 4.65 3.32
N GLY A 109 13.33 4.76 2.91
CA GLY A 109 14.40 3.82 3.27
C GLY A 109 14.56 3.65 4.79
N GLU A 110 14.70 4.77 5.50
CA GLU A 110 14.87 4.82 6.95
C GLU A 110 13.60 4.34 7.69
N MET A 111 12.42 4.67 7.15
CA MET A 111 11.15 4.16 7.68
C MET A 111 11.09 2.63 7.62
N MET A 112 11.48 2.03 6.49
CA MET A 112 11.51 0.58 6.34
C MET A 112 12.49 -0.08 7.31
N GLU A 113 13.71 0.46 7.45
CA GLU A 113 14.68 -0.07 8.43
C GLU A 113 14.12 -0.03 9.85
N ALA A 114 13.39 1.03 10.21
CA ALA A 114 12.75 1.14 11.51
C ALA A 114 11.57 0.15 11.68
N ILE A 115 10.78 -0.09 10.63
CA ILE A 115 9.72 -1.11 10.61
C ILE A 115 10.31 -2.49 10.86
N VAL A 116 11.39 -2.87 10.16
CA VAL A 116 12.03 -4.18 10.33
C VAL A 116 12.48 -4.42 11.78
N LYS A 117 12.93 -3.37 12.46
CA LYS A 117 13.41 -3.46 13.85
C LYS A 117 12.29 -3.50 14.90
N LYS A 118 11.10 -2.98 14.61
CA LYS A 118 10.06 -2.72 15.63
C LYS A 118 8.70 -3.35 15.36
N ALA A 119 8.35 -3.62 14.10
CA ALA A 119 7.06 -4.22 13.74
C ALA A 119 7.07 -5.74 13.94
N PRO A 120 5.90 -6.37 14.12
CA PRO A 120 5.78 -7.82 14.12
C PRO A 120 6.38 -8.44 12.86
N VAL A 121 7.10 -9.57 13.01
CA VAL A 121 7.84 -10.24 11.92
C VAL A 121 6.96 -10.52 10.70
N GLY A 122 5.71 -10.95 10.91
CA GLY A 122 4.78 -11.19 9.81
C GLY A 122 4.47 -9.93 8.99
N ALA A 123 4.32 -8.78 9.65
CA ALA A 123 4.03 -7.51 8.98
C ALA A 123 5.28 -6.97 8.25
N SER A 124 6.45 -6.97 8.92
CA SER A 124 7.68 -6.48 8.31
C SER A 124 8.18 -7.35 7.16
N SER A 125 8.05 -8.68 7.25
CA SER A 125 8.48 -9.61 6.19
C SER A 125 7.73 -9.41 4.89
N MET A 126 6.40 -9.22 4.93
CA MET A 126 5.60 -8.97 3.73
C MET A 126 6.02 -7.68 3.02
N LEU A 127 6.30 -6.61 3.78
CA LEU A 127 6.75 -5.34 3.22
C LEU A 127 8.13 -5.45 2.55
N ILE A 128 9.07 -6.16 3.19
CA ILE A 128 10.40 -6.40 2.64
C ILE A 128 10.32 -7.22 1.35
N GLN A 129 9.56 -8.32 1.35
CA GLN A 129 9.39 -9.16 0.17
C GLN A 129 8.80 -8.37 -1.00
N PHE A 130 7.78 -7.54 -0.74
CA PHE A 130 7.21 -6.67 -1.76
C PHE A 130 8.26 -5.70 -2.33
N LYS A 131 9.03 -5.04 -1.45
CA LYS A 131 10.10 -4.14 -1.87
C LYS A 131 11.11 -4.87 -2.74
N ASP A 132 11.63 -6.01 -2.30
CA ASP A 132 12.74 -6.68 -2.99
C ASP A 132 12.37 -7.13 -4.41
N VAL A 133 11.10 -7.45 -4.65
CA VAL A 133 10.59 -7.81 -5.98
C VAL A 133 10.23 -6.58 -6.82
N SER A 134 9.68 -5.53 -6.21
CA SER A 134 9.02 -4.44 -6.96
C SER A 134 9.77 -3.11 -6.97
N TRP A 135 10.78 -2.91 -6.12
CA TRP A 135 11.42 -1.60 -5.90
C TRP A 135 12.09 -1.00 -7.14
N SER A 136 12.89 -1.80 -7.85
CA SER A 136 13.57 -1.33 -9.07
C SER A 136 12.57 -0.92 -10.14
N ALA A 137 11.50 -1.71 -10.31
CA ALA A 137 10.43 -1.41 -11.24
C ALA A 137 9.69 -0.12 -10.85
N MET A 138 9.29 0.03 -9.58
CA MET A 138 8.58 1.24 -9.11
C MET A 138 9.40 2.51 -9.34
N ASN A 139 10.69 2.52 -9.01
CA ASN A 139 11.56 3.69 -9.24
C ASN A 139 11.65 4.07 -10.72
N SER A 140 11.60 3.08 -11.61
CA SER A 140 11.79 3.29 -13.04
C SER A 140 10.63 4.06 -13.70
N TYR A 141 9.43 4.09 -13.09
CA TYR A 141 8.25 4.72 -13.70
C TYR A 141 7.94 6.14 -13.23
N VAL A 142 8.47 6.59 -12.08
CA VAL A 142 8.06 7.86 -11.45
C VAL A 142 8.68 9.13 -12.08
N HIS A 143 9.82 9.01 -12.78
CA HIS A 143 10.58 10.18 -13.25
C HIS A 143 10.58 10.37 -14.78
N SER A 144 9.58 9.84 -15.49
CA SER A 144 9.56 9.87 -16.96
C SER A 144 10.87 9.39 -17.60
N GLY A 145 11.52 8.42 -16.95
CA GLY A 145 12.78 7.83 -17.42
C GLY A 145 12.58 6.93 -18.65
N ILE A 146 13.64 6.20 -19.01
CA ILE A 146 13.64 5.33 -20.21
C ILE A 146 12.46 4.35 -20.24
N HIS A 147 12.04 3.80 -19.09
CA HIS A 147 10.93 2.84 -19.02
C HIS A 147 9.58 3.48 -19.42
N PRO A 148 9.08 4.54 -18.76
CA PRO A 148 7.92 5.31 -19.21
C PRO A 148 7.99 5.73 -20.66
N LEU A 149 9.13 6.29 -21.12
CA LEU A 149 9.26 6.81 -22.48
C LEU A 149 9.14 5.69 -23.52
N ARG A 150 9.88 4.59 -23.34
CA ARG A 150 9.81 3.44 -24.26
C ARG A 150 8.43 2.79 -24.24
N ARG A 151 7.83 2.62 -23.05
CA ARG A 151 6.49 2.00 -22.94
C ARG A 151 5.38 2.90 -23.47
N HIS A 152 5.50 4.21 -23.35
CA HIS A 152 4.54 5.13 -23.94
C HIS A 152 4.62 5.13 -25.48
N LEU A 153 5.82 4.92 -26.04
CA LEU A 153 6.02 4.78 -27.48
C LEU A 153 5.58 3.40 -28.02
N GLU A 154 5.92 2.31 -27.32
CA GLU A 154 5.75 0.93 -27.81
C GLU A 154 4.49 0.23 -27.29
N GLY A 155 3.80 0.84 -26.32
CA GLY A 155 2.72 0.21 -25.59
C GLY A 155 3.18 -0.60 -24.38
N TYR A 156 2.19 -0.98 -23.58
CA TYR A 156 2.37 -1.73 -22.34
C TYR A 156 1.97 -3.21 -22.54
N PRO A 157 2.89 -4.17 -22.36
CA PRO A 157 2.54 -5.58 -22.43
C PRO A 157 1.46 -5.94 -21.40
N THR A 158 0.43 -6.68 -21.80
CA THR A 158 -0.66 -7.08 -20.90
C THR A 158 -0.15 -7.78 -19.64
N GLN A 159 0.88 -8.63 -19.75
CA GLN A 159 1.47 -9.32 -18.60
C GLN A 159 2.08 -8.35 -17.58
N LEU A 160 2.67 -7.25 -18.03
CA LEU A 160 3.20 -6.21 -17.15
C LEU A 160 2.06 -5.50 -16.40
N VAL A 161 0.98 -5.15 -17.10
CA VAL A 161 -0.21 -4.53 -16.51
C VAL A 161 -0.82 -5.47 -15.45
N LEU A 162 -1.01 -6.74 -15.79
CA LEU A 162 -1.53 -7.75 -14.87
C LEU A 162 -0.64 -7.92 -13.63
N GLN A 163 0.69 -7.89 -13.80
CA GLN A 163 1.62 -7.97 -12.67
C GLN A 163 1.51 -6.76 -11.75
N VAL A 164 1.37 -5.55 -12.30
CA VAL A 164 1.22 -4.32 -11.52
C VAL A 164 -0.10 -4.28 -10.77
N LEU A 165 -1.19 -4.73 -11.40
CA LEU A 165 -2.49 -4.90 -10.72
C LEU A 165 -2.40 -5.89 -9.56
N ARG A 166 -1.76 -7.06 -9.74
CA ARG A 166 -1.51 -8.00 -8.64
C ARG A 166 -0.71 -7.37 -7.51
N ASN A 167 0.37 -6.66 -7.84
CA ASN A 167 1.20 -5.99 -6.84
C ASN A 167 0.38 -4.93 -6.05
N SER A 168 -0.45 -4.14 -6.76
CA SER A 168 -1.34 -3.18 -6.14
C SER A 168 -2.37 -3.86 -5.22
N ASN A 169 -2.95 -4.98 -5.63
CA ASN A 169 -3.87 -5.77 -4.82
C ASN A 169 -3.20 -6.37 -3.58
N GLY A 170 -1.94 -6.79 -3.69
CA GLY A 170 -1.13 -7.23 -2.55
C GLY A 170 -0.96 -6.12 -1.51
N LEU A 171 -0.54 -4.92 -1.94
CA LEU A 171 -0.42 -3.75 -1.06
C LEU A 171 -1.77 -3.32 -0.48
N MET A 172 -2.84 -3.40 -1.27
CA MET A 172 -4.20 -3.09 -0.81
C MET A 172 -4.64 -4.06 0.29
N THR A 173 -4.34 -5.35 0.15
CA THR A 173 -4.62 -6.37 1.17
C THR A 173 -3.83 -6.14 2.45
N MET A 174 -2.53 -5.82 2.34
CA MET A 174 -1.69 -5.46 3.49
C MET A 174 -2.22 -4.20 4.19
N THR A 175 -2.67 -3.21 3.42
CA THR A 175 -3.25 -1.96 3.94
C THR A 175 -4.58 -2.22 4.64
N GLY A 176 -5.47 -3.04 4.05
CA GLY A 176 -6.73 -3.42 4.69
C GLY A 176 -6.52 -4.16 6.01
N MET A 177 -5.53 -5.06 6.08
CA MET A 177 -5.20 -5.76 7.32
C MET A 177 -4.65 -4.80 8.38
N LEU A 178 -3.81 -3.84 7.98
CA LEU A 178 -3.31 -2.79 8.86
C LEU A 178 -4.45 -1.92 9.39
N ALA A 179 -5.37 -1.48 8.52
CA ALA A 179 -6.56 -0.74 8.90
C ALA A 179 -7.45 -1.53 9.88
N ALA A 180 -7.68 -2.82 9.62
CA ALA A 180 -8.43 -3.67 10.55
C ALA A 180 -7.73 -3.78 11.92
N ILE A 181 -6.41 -3.92 11.97
CA ILE A 181 -5.64 -3.90 13.22
C ILE A 181 -5.83 -2.56 13.95
N LEU A 182 -5.84 -1.44 13.21
CA LEU A 182 -6.01 -0.09 13.77
C LEU A 182 -7.41 0.15 14.36
N THR A 183 -8.42 -0.64 14.03
CA THR A 183 -9.73 -0.60 14.71
C THR A 183 -9.70 -1.29 16.08
N GLY A 184 -8.79 -2.26 16.26
CA GLY A 184 -8.81 -3.18 17.42
C GLY A 184 -10.01 -4.12 17.45
N ASN A 185 -10.86 -4.13 16.42
CA ASN A 185 -12.08 -4.93 16.36
C ASN A 185 -11.84 -6.27 15.66
N ASP A 186 -12.03 -7.36 16.39
CA ASP A 186 -11.91 -8.73 15.89
C ASP A 186 -12.88 -9.05 14.74
N CYS A 187 -14.00 -8.33 14.66
CA CYS A 187 -14.96 -8.44 13.55
C CYS A 187 -14.38 -7.97 12.22
N CYS A 188 -13.39 -7.07 12.23
CA CYS A 188 -12.67 -6.62 11.03
C CYS A 188 -11.44 -7.49 10.80
N ILE A 189 -10.69 -7.78 11.87
CA ILE A 189 -9.41 -8.50 11.82
C ILE A 189 -9.59 -9.93 11.31
N LYS A 190 -10.58 -10.68 11.83
CA LYS A 190 -10.75 -12.10 11.47
C LYS A 190 -11.10 -12.30 9.99
N PRO A 191 -12.08 -11.58 9.40
CA PRO A 191 -12.33 -11.66 7.96
C PRO A 191 -11.13 -11.23 7.12
N MET A 192 -10.43 -10.14 7.51
CA MET A 192 -9.25 -9.69 6.77
C MET A 192 -8.12 -10.73 6.72
N ARG A 193 -7.98 -11.59 7.73
CA ARG A 193 -6.97 -12.68 7.71
C ARG A 193 -7.21 -13.73 6.63
N VAL A 194 -8.46 -13.93 6.20
CA VAL A 194 -8.82 -14.96 5.21
C VAL A 194 -9.11 -14.38 3.82
N ILE A 195 -9.03 -13.06 3.66
CA ILE A 195 -9.31 -12.39 2.38
C ILE A 195 -8.37 -12.86 1.27
N GLN A 196 -7.12 -13.18 1.59
CA GLN A 196 -6.14 -13.64 0.61
C GLN A 196 -6.58 -14.93 -0.09
N THR A 197 -7.25 -15.83 0.61
CA THR A 197 -7.78 -17.08 0.04
C THR A 197 -8.95 -16.81 -0.90
N GLN A 198 -9.79 -15.82 -0.59
CA GLN A 198 -10.96 -15.48 -1.42
C GLN A 198 -10.60 -14.74 -2.72
N PHE A 199 -9.41 -14.15 -2.77
CA PHE A 199 -8.94 -13.31 -3.87
C PHE A 199 -7.59 -13.76 -4.44
N GLU A 200 -7.23 -15.03 -4.22
CA GLU A 200 -5.95 -15.59 -4.68
C GLU A 200 -5.73 -15.43 -6.20
N ASP A 201 -6.82 -15.38 -6.95
CA ASP A 201 -6.85 -15.24 -8.41
C ASP A 201 -6.32 -13.88 -8.91
N CYS A 202 -6.48 -12.83 -8.10
CA CYS A 202 -6.05 -11.47 -8.42
C CYS A 202 -4.90 -10.96 -7.54
N LEU A 203 -4.32 -11.81 -6.70
CA LEU A 203 -3.18 -11.47 -5.83
C LEU A 203 -1.84 -11.95 -6.42
N PRO A 204 -0.70 -11.42 -5.93
CA PRO A 204 0.60 -12.03 -6.22
C PRO A 204 0.63 -13.46 -5.65
N PRO A 205 1.37 -14.39 -6.28
CA PRO A 205 1.54 -15.72 -5.73
C PRO A 205 2.11 -15.63 -4.32
N LEU A 206 1.53 -16.38 -3.38
CA LEU A 206 2.06 -16.50 -2.02
C LEU A 206 3.44 -17.15 -2.11
N ASN A 207 4.50 -16.38 -1.86
CA ASN A 207 5.78 -17.01 -1.54
C ASN A 207 5.63 -17.66 -0.17
N PRO A 208 5.98 -18.95 0.00
CA PRO A 208 5.98 -19.56 1.31
C PRO A 208 6.84 -18.70 2.23
N LEU A 209 6.25 -18.21 3.32
CA LEU A 209 7.00 -17.61 4.42
C LEU A 209 8.13 -18.60 4.75
N ALA A 210 9.39 -18.11 4.77
CA ALA A 210 10.48 -18.92 5.26
C ALA A 210 10.03 -19.54 6.60
N PRO A 211 10.25 -20.85 6.80
CA PRO A 211 9.79 -21.52 8.01
C PRO A 211 10.28 -20.71 9.21
N GLN A 212 9.36 -20.39 10.11
CA GLN A 212 9.68 -19.77 11.38
C GLN A 212 10.53 -20.79 12.15
N VAL A 213 11.85 -20.60 12.12
CA VAL A 213 12.81 -21.30 12.99
C VAL A 213 13.01 -20.44 14.23
#